data_AF-A0A940YY03-F1
#
_entry.id   AF-A0A940YY03-F1
#
_cell.length_a   1.000
_cell.length_b   1.000
_cell.length_c   1.000
_cell.angle_alpha   90.00
_cell.angle_beta   90.00
_cell.angle_gamma   90.00
#
_symmetry.space_group_name_H-M   'P 1'
#
loop_
_entity.id
_entity.type
_entity.pdbx_description
1 polymer ?
#
loop_
_entity_poly.entity_id
_entity_poly.type
_entity_poly.pdbx_seq_one_letter_code
_entity_poly.pdbx_strand_id
1 'polypeptide(L)'
;MNARSRLALLVASAGLLSGAATAVAPTAYAADDTCYTRSTIGLTCDYDYGRKWAEYGSKGLHVKEIQALINGTTNYRNTSGGSRLTVDGDFGPATERAVRWFQRTYLGASAVDGIVGPNTWHALRGWRY
;
A
#
# COMPACT_ATOMS: atom_id res chain seq x y z
N MET A 1 -58.50 -13.67 -14.78
CA MET A 1 -57.36 -14.35 -14.15
C MET A 1 -57.00 -13.59 -12.88
N ASN A 2 -57.13 -14.28 -11.75
CA ASN A 2 -56.55 -14.04 -10.43
C ASN A 2 -57.15 -12.94 -9.55
N ALA A 3 -57.29 -13.30 -8.27
CA ALA A 3 -58.34 -12.90 -7.37
C ALA A 3 -57.77 -12.43 -6.01
N ARG A 4 -58.50 -11.49 -5.39
CA ARG A 4 -58.78 -11.33 -3.95
C ARG A 4 -57.65 -10.95 -2.95
N SER A 5 -57.73 -9.70 -2.50
CA SER A 5 -58.17 -9.25 -1.15
C SER A 5 -57.47 -9.76 0.14
N ARG A 6 -57.08 -8.75 0.97
CA ARG A 6 -57.12 -8.61 2.45
C ARG A 6 -55.85 -8.80 3.28
N LEU A 7 -55.76 -7.88 4.25
CA LEU A 7 -54.78 -7.67 5.31
C LEU A 7 -54.44 -8.94 6.12
N ALA A 8 -53.19 -9.01 6.58
CA ALA A 8 -52.85 -9.61 7.88
C ALA A 8 -51.71 -8.82 8.53
N LEU A 9 -52.03 -8.14 9.63
CA LEU A 9 -51.09 -7.73 10.67
C LEU A 9 -50.52 -9.01 11.32
N LEU A 10 -49.20 -9.08 11.54
CA LEU A 10 -48.65 -9.77 12.70
C LEU A 10 -47.38 -9.05 13.15
N VAL A 11 -47.45 -8.58 14.39
CA VAL A 11 -46.38 -7.97 15.17
C VAL A 11 -45.42 -9.07 15.59
N ALA A 12 -44.12 -8.88 15.34
CA ALA A 12 -43.06 -9.54 16.10
C ALA A 12 -42.11 -8.45 16.61
N SER A 13 -42.37 -8.04 17.86
CA SER A 13 -41.48 -7.22 18.66
C SER A 13 -40.40 -8.07 19.34
N ALA A 14 -39.27 -7.41 19.62
CA ALA A 14 -38.17 -7.78 20.52
C ALA A 14 -36.97 -8.51 19.90
N GLY A 15 -35.89 -7.75 19.77
CA GLY A 15 -34.54 -8.23 19.45
C GLY A 15 -33.53 -7.08 19.39
N LEU A 16 -33.39 -6.33 20.48
CA LEU A 16 -32.25 -5.43 20.70
C LEU A 16 -30.97 -6.27 20.78
N LEU A 17 -30.10 -6.13 19.79
CA LEU A 17 -28.67 -5.90 19.98
C LEU A 17 -28.22 -5.14 18.75
N SER A 18 -28.02 -3.84 18.92
CA SER A 18 -27.39 -2.95 17.97
C SER A 18 -25.95 -3.40 17.70
N GLY A 19 -25.79 -4.44 16.90
CA GLY A 19 -24.54 -4.74 16.23
C GLY A 19 -24.44 -3.79 15.03
N ALA A 20 -24.12 -2.52 15.28
CA ALA A 20 -23.62 -1.65 14.23
C ALA A 20 -22.30 -2.27 13.77
N ALA A 21 -22.36 -3.15 12.77
CA ALA A 21 -21.21 -3.47 11.97
C ALA A 21 -20.79 -2.15 11.33
N THR A 22 -19.88 -1.44 11.98
CA THR A 22 -19.13 -0.36 11.35
C THR A 22 -18.35 -1.03 10.24
N ALA A 23 -18.97 -1.17 9.07
CA ALA A 23 -18.25 -1.35 7.84
C ALA A 23 -17.36 -0.12 7.73
N VAL A 24 -16.11 -0.26 8.19
CA VAL A 24 -15.07 0.72 7.91
C VAL A 24 -14.90 0.63 6.40
N ALA A 25 -15.61 1.50 5.68
CA ALA A 25 -15.39 1.67 4.25
C ALA A 25 -13.89 1.85 4.06
N PRO A 26 -13.24 1.17 3.10
CA PRO A 26 -11.85 1.44 2.81
C PRO A 26 -11.77 2.94 2.53
N THR A 27 -10.99 3.65 3.35
CA THR A 27 -10.73 5.07 3.16
C THR A 27 -10.27 5.22 1.72
N ALA A 28 -11.10 5.86 0.89
CA ALA A 28 -10.70 6.23 -0.45
C ALA A 28 -9.45 7.09 -0.28
N TYR A 29 -8.31 6.58 -0.74
CA TYR A 29 -7.08 7.35 -0.77
C TYR A 29 -7.35 8.58 -1.63
N ALA A 30 -7.60 9.72 -1.00
CA ALA A 30 -7.67 10.99 -1.71
C ALA A 30 -6.36 11.13 -2.48
N ALA A 31 -6.49 11.26 -3.81
CA ALA A 31 -5.36 11.43 -4.72
C ALA A 31 -4.47 12.55 -4.17
N ASP A 32 -3.22 12.23 -3.87
CA ASP A 32 -2.29 13.24 -3.40
C ASP A 32 -1.84 14.08 -4.60
N ASP A 33 -2.26 15.34 -4.59
CA ASP A 33 -2.15 16.31 -5.68
C ASP A 33 -0.70 16.84 -5.91
N THR A 34 0.33 16.10 -5.50
CA THR A 34 1.75 16.57 -5.52
C THR A 34 2.74 15.59 -6.15
N CYS A 35 2.26 14.55 -6.84
CA CYS A 35 3.13 13.63 -7.57
C CYS A 35 3.40 14.13 -8.99
N TYR A 36 4.62 14.59 -9.27
CA TYR A 36 5.03 14.89 -10.64
C TYR A 36 5.85 13.72 -11.23
N THR A 37 5.51 13.31 -12.44
CA THR A 37 6.26 12.31 -13.21
C THR A 37 7.55 12.93 -13.76
N ARG A 38 8.67 12.84 -13.02
CA ARG A 38 9.98 13.26 -13.54
C ARG A 38 10.97 12.11 -13.59
N SER A 39 10.99 11.40 -14.74
CA SER A 39 12.08 10.60 -15.31
C SER A 39 11.56 9.30 -15.95
N THR A 40 12.33 8.78 -16.92
CA THR A 40 12.19 7.47 -17.59
C THR A 40 12.15 6.27 -16.64
N ILE A 41 12.52 6.47 -15.38
CA ILE A 41 12.48 5.45 -14.30
C ILE A 41 11.14 5.48 -13.53
N GLY A 42 10.33 6.52 -13.71
CA GLY A 42 8.97 6.62 -13.15
C GLY A 42 8.90 7.21 -11.75
N LEU A 43 8.09 8.27 -11.63
CA LEU A 43 7.46 8.86 -10.42
C LEU A 43 8.42 9.36 -9.32
N THR A 44 8.47 10.68 -9.15
CA THR A 44 8.97 11.33 -7.92
C THR A 44 7.86 12.19 -7.37
N CYS A 45 7.17 11.70 -6.36
CA CYS A 45 6.37 12.58 -5.54
C CYS A 45 7.33 13.31 -4.61
N ASP A 46 7.17 14.63 -4.46
CA ASP A 46 7.97 15.46 -3.55
C ASP A 46 7.62 15.14 -2.09
N TYR A 47 7.81 13.87 -1.70
CA TYR A 47 7.72 13.37 -0.32
C TYR A 47 8.99 13.69 0.46
N ASP A 48 9.88 14.53 -0.09
CA ASP A 48 10.95 15.11 0.70
C ASP A 48 10.28 15.89 1.85
N TYR A 49 10.84 15.78 3.06
CA TYR A 49 10.36 16.43 4.30
C TYR A 49 9.24 15.74 5.11
N GLY A 50 9.22 14.40 5.13
CA GLY A 50 9.09 13.71 6.43
C GLY A 50 7.70 13.42 6.99
N ARG A 51 6.69 13.11 6.16
CA ARG A 51 5.36 12.72 6.68
C ARG A 51 4.69 11.46 6.13
N LYS A 52 5.29 10.71 5.19
CA LYS A 52 4.68 9.44 4.74
C LYS A 52 5.64 8.27 4.78
N TRP A 53 5.39 7.42 5.78
CA TRP A 53 5.97 6.09 5.88
C TRP A 53 5.17 5.17 4.97
N ALA A 54 5.82 4.16 4.39
CA ALA A 54 5.12 3.10 3.69
C ALA A 54 5.37 1.78 4.40
N GLU A 55 4.30 1.07 4.72
CA GLU A 55 4.32 -0.21 5.39
C GLU A 55 3.22 -1.13 4.82
N TYR A 56 3.14 -2.36 5.31
CA TYR A 56 2.14 -3.32 4.88
C TYR A 56 0.72 -2.72 4.87
N GLY A 57 0.01 -2.89 3.75
CA GLY A 57 -1.34 -2.34 3.55
C GLY A 57 -1.38 -0.90 3.02
N SER A 58 -0.24 -0.18 3.00
CA SER A 58 -0.14 1.12 2.33
C SER A 58 -0.45 1.01 0.84
N LYS A 59 -1.03 2.07 0.26
CA LYS A 59 -1.40 2.12 -1.16
C LYS A 59 -1.04 3.44 -1.80
N GLY A 60 -0.82 3.44 -3.11
CA GLY A 60 -0.69 4.64 -3.92
C GLY A 60 0.69 4.86 -4.52
N LEU A 61 0.97 6.11 -4.92
CA LEU A 61 2.12 6.45 -5.76
C LEU A 61 3.47 6.25 -5.04
N HIS A 62 3.54 6.49 -3.72
CA HIS A 62 4.74 6.17 -2.94
C HIS A 62 5.09 4.67 -2.99
N VAL A 63 4.09 3.78 -2.95
CA VAL A 63 4.34 2.34 -3.04
C VAL A 63 4.84 1.97 -4.44
N LYS A 64 4.27 2.57 -5.49
CA LYS A 64 4.77 2.39 -6.87
C LYS A 64 6.22 2.82 -6.99
N GLU A 65 6.58 3.94 -6.38
CA GLU A 65 7.97 4.42 -6.36
C GLU A 65 8.90 3.40 -5.68
N ILE A 66 8.53 2.87 -4.51
CA ILE A 66 9.31 1.82 -3.81
C ILE A 66 9.50 0.60 -4.71
N GLN A 67 8.41 0.10 -5.30
CA GLN A 67 8.43 -1.07 -6.17
C GLN A 67 9.32 -0.85 -7.41
N ALA A 68 9.21 0.33 -8.04
CA ALA A 68 10.00 0.72 -9.19
C ALA A 68 11.49 0.88 -8.85
N LEU A 69 11.81 1.55 -7.73
CA LEU A 69 13.19 1.74 -7.28
C LEU A 69 13.85 0.41 -6.95
N ILE A 70 13.20 -0.46 -6.17
CA ILE A 70 13.75 -1.80 -5.88
C ILE A 70 13.97 -2.58 -7.18
N ASN A 71 13.02 -2.55 -8.11
CA ASN A 71 13.16 -3.22 -9.40
C ASN A 71 14.29 -2.66 -10.26
N GLY A 72 14.47 -1.34 -10.30
CA GLY A 72 15.34 -0.64 -11.25
C GLY A 72 16.76 -0.39 -10.76
N THR A 73 16.96 -0.31 -9.44
CA THR A 73 18.23 0.13 -8.83
C THR A 73 18.92 -0.95 -8.00
N THR A 74 18.29 -2.12 -7.82
CA THR A 74 18.82 -3.17 -6.95
C THR A 74 18.89 -4.53 -7.65
N ASN A 75 19.65 -5.45 -7.06
CA ASN A 75 19.74 -6.85 -7.50
C ASN A 75 18.68 -7.75 -6.84
N TYR A 76 17.56 -7.19 -6.36
CA TYR A 76 16.50 -7.96 -5.69
C TYR A 76 16.01 -9.15 -6.52
N ARG A 77 15.98 -9.00 -7.85
CA ARG A 77 15.63 -10.05 -8.82
C ARG A 77 16.42 -11.36 -8.61
N ASN A 78 17.68 -11.26 -8.19
CA ASN A 78 18.53 -12.43 -7.97
C ASN A 78 18.11 -13.22 -6.73
N THR A 79 17.48 -12.56 -5.76
CA THR A 79 16.98 -13.19 -4.53
C THR A 79 15.53 -13.70 -4.68
N SER A 80 14.74 -13.08 -5.54
CA SER A 80 13.33 -13.44 -5.79
C SER A 80 13.13 -14.55 -6.83
N GLY A 81 14.17 -15.34 -7.14
CA GLY A 81 14.11 -16.40 -8.15
C GLY A 81 13.91 -15.86 -9.58
N GLY A 82 14.43 -14.67 -9.88
CA GLY A 82 14.32 -14.07 -11.20
C GLY A 82 13.10 -13.18 -11.41
N SER A 83 12.23 -13.00 -10.40
CA SER A 83 10.98 -12.24 -10.51
C SER A 83 11.12 -10.78 -10.06
N ARG A 84 10.45 -9.85 -10.74
CA ARG A 84 10.38 -8.44 -10.32
C ARG A 84 9.11 -8.21 -9.49
N LEU A 85 9.09 -7.14 -8.71
CA LEU A 85 7.85 -6.67 -8.09
C LEU A 85 6.89 -6.17 -9.17
N THR A 86 5.60 -6.42 -8.98
CA THR A 86 4.55 -5.69 -9.70
C THR A 86 4.56 -4.24 -9.20
N VAL A 87 4.49 -3.26 -10.11
CA VAL A 87 4.42 -1.82 -9.77
C VAL A 87 2.96 -1.39 -9.74
N ASP A 88 2.17 -2.01 -8.86
CA ASP A 88 0.72 -1.80 -8.72
C ASP A 88 0.37 -0.69 -7.73
N GLY A 89 1.30 -0.32 -6.84
CA GLY A 89 1.06 0.63 -5.78
C GLY A 89 0.42 0.01 -4.55
N ASP A 90 0.42 -1.31 -4.42
CA ASP A 90 -0.09 -2.03 -3.26
C ASP A 90 1.07 -2.60 -2.43
N PHE A 91 1.15 -2.19 -1.16
CA PHE A 91 2.18 -2.67 -0.26
C PHE A 91 1.74 -4.00 0.36
N GLY A 92 1.77 -5.04 -0.47
CA GLY A 92 1.45 -6.41 -0.06
C GLY A 92 2.68 -7.21 0.40
N PRO A 93 2.51 -8.53 0.64
CA PRO A 93 3.58 -9.40 1.13
C PRO A 93 4.84 -9.43 0.26
N ALA A 94 4.68 -9.26 -1.07
CA ALA A 94 5.81 -9.21 -2.00
C ALA A 94 6.64 -7.94 -1.81
N THR A 95 5.97 -6.79 -1.68
CA THR A 95 6.60 -5.49 -1.44
C THR A 95 7.29 -5.47 -0.08
N GLU A 96 6.64 -5.97 0.97
CA GLU A 96 7.23 -6.04 2.32
C GLU A 96 8.51 -6.88 2.35
N ARG A 97 8.47 -8.08 1.76
CA ARG A 97 9.66 -8.95 1.66
C ARG A 97 10.81 -8.25 0.94
N ALA A 98 10.50 -7.51 -0.11
CA ALA A 98 11.50 -6.77 -0.87
C ALA A 98 12.10 -5.59 -0.07
N VAL A 99 11.28 -4.87 0.68
CA VAL A 99 11.73 -3.80 1.58
C VAL A 99 12.62 -4.36 2.68
N ARG A 100 12.22 -5.44 3.34
CA ARG A 100 13.04 -6.10 4.37
C ARG A 100 14.37 -6.59 3.80
N TRP A 101 14.36 -7.16 2.59
CA TRP A 101 15.59 -7.53 1.88
C TRP A 101 16.47 -6.30 1.63
N PHE A 102 15.89 -5.22 1.09
CA PHE A 102 16.60 -3.99 0.80
C PHE A 102 17.25 -3.41 2.06
N GLN A 103 16.50 -3.28 3.14
CA GLN A 103 17.01 -2.81 4.43
C GLN A 103 18.19 -3.66 4.90
N ARG A 104 18.05 -4.99 4.86
CA ARG A 104 19.14 -5.88 5.28
C ARG A 104 20.38 -5.71 4.42
N THR A 105 20.21 -5.54 3.11
CA THR A 105 21.31 -5.47 2.15
C THR A 105 22.02 -4.12 2.15
N TYR A 106 21.29 -3.02 2.32
CA TYR A 106 21.81 -1.66 2.09
C TYR A 106 21.87 -0.78 3.36
N LEU A 107 21.11 -1.12 4.40
CA LEU A 107 21.10 -0.38 5.68
C LEU A 107 21.65 -1.21 6.86
N GLY A 108 21.71 -2.53 6.72
CA GLY A 108 22.19 -3.45 7.74
C GLY A 108 21.06 -4.15 8.52
N ALA A 109 21.44 -5.18 9.28
CA ALA A 109 20.48 -6.09 9.93
C ALA A 109 19.62 -5.43 11.03
N SER A 110 20.10 -4.34 11.65
CA SER A 110 19.36 -3.60 12.67
C SER A 110 18.24 -2.72 12.12
N ALA A 111 18.22 -2.47 10.80
CA ALA A 111 17.25 -1.61 10.13
C ALA A 111 16.07 -2.38 9.50
N VAL A 112 15.95 -3.69 9.76
CA VAL A 112 14.98 -4.58 9.09
C VAL A 112 13.65 -4.60 9.83
N ASP A 113 12.84 -3.57 9.62
CA ASP A 113 11.49 -3.44 10.20
C ASP A 113 10.36 -3.64 9.16
N GLY A 114 10.67 -3.59 7.86
CA GLY A 114 9.68 -3.64 6.77
C GLY A 114 8.98 -2.31 6.51
N ILE A 115 9.40 -1.23 7.17
CA ILE A 115 8.84 0.11 7.08
C ILE A 115 9.78 1.00 6.26
N VAL A 116 9.23 1.63 5.23
CA VAL A 116 9.95 2.62 4.43
C VAL A 116 9.83 3.99 5.11
N GLY A 117 10.67 4.20 6.13
CA GLY A 117 10.88 5.49 6.79
C GLY A 117 11.94 6.36 6.09
N PRO A 118 12.27 7.54 6.65
CA PRO A 118 13.19 8.50 6.03
C PRO A 118 14.54 7.92 5.63
N ASN A 119 15.16 7.09 6.47
CA ASN A 119 16.44 6.44 6.16
C ASN A 119 16.33 5.49 4.97
N THR A 120 15.26 4.68 4.91
CA THR A 120 15.00 3.77 3.80
C THR A 120 14.75 4.54 2.50
N TRP A 121 14.00 5.63 2.57
CA TRP A 121 13.77 6.53 1.42
C TRP A 121 15.07 7.15 0.91
N HIS A 122 15.90 7.66 1.81
CA HIS A 122 17.19 8.24 1.45
C HIS A 122 18.07 7.21 0.74
N ALA A 123 18.13 5.98 1.24
CA ALA A 123 18.88 4.91 0.60
C ALA A 123 18.27 4.46 -0.74
N LEU A 124 16.94 4.38 -0.87
CA LEU A 124 16.27 4.02 -2.13
C LEU A 124 16.53 5.05 -3.23
N ARG A 125 16.57 6.33 -2.89
CA ARG A 125 16.77 7.45 -3.82
C ARG A 125 18.23 7.84 -4.01
N GLY A 126 19.13 7.45 -3.10
CA GLY A 126 20.55 7.82 -3.10
C GLY A 126 21.32 7.37 -4.36
N TRP A 127 20.81 6.38 -5.09
CA TRP A 127 21.40 5.88 -6.33
C TRP A 127 21.07 6.75 -7.58
N ARG A 128 20.24 7.79 -7.44
CA ARG A 128 19.87 8.71 -8.54
C ARG A 128 20.82 9.89 -8.72
N TYR A 129 21.92 9.96 -7.96
CA TYR A 129 22.93 11.03 -8.03
C TYR A 129 24.33 10.47 -8.22
#